data_AF-A0A9D8AZZ8-F1
#
_entry.id   AF-A0A9D8AZZ8-F1
#
_cell.length_a   1.000
_cell.length_b   1.000
_cell.length_c   1.000
_cell.angle_alpha   90.00
_cell.angle_beta   90.00
_cell.angle_gamma   90.00
#
_symmetry.space_group_name_H-M   'P 1'
#
loop_
_entity.id
_entity.type
_entity.pdbx_description
1 polymer ?
#
loop_
_entity_poly.entity_id
_entity_poly.type
_entity_poly.pdbx_seq_one_letter_code
_entity_poly.pdbx_strand_id
1 'polypeptide(L)'
;MGETRVNLQHLLEDIRDTYPFPAEEAILTELVANSLDSGASEIRFLTSKSEKTMTAVDNGKGMSPSQLEHYHDIAATTKVRGKGIGFAGIGAKLALLLARDVITETRAGRSYTATRWRLESSQRAPWEMTEPPGILENVKSGTAVTLVFRESSPLIEPNYVEMILQSHFHPLLDETFGEIFKSLYPQGIRFFVNNRRIAAPELTELRGRKTFVVRASLSSNPNAKGKPVGVGFIGRSDDDLPEAQYGIGISAYGKVIKRGWDWVGLTPKHPMRLSGIVEVPPLVEILTTNKADFLKDGGSLKRYYRYRKAIQTALAPILRDLGETVPVREREDRQVRPIEREVERVLGTMLGEYPEIAPLIGRRRTNQPGVNLAPDADGAEIGALTETLAEIAQQQGAANVAREAPAPFQPPPESGAVLEENPEGTEAARPQEGKRVGPGLMIGFEDSAERGELGWLLENTVWINRAHPAYQKAVAGGHEQYHVVLTVAWVLLGHLDDQHSAQRFIGEFLFGWGARK
;
A
#
# COMPACT_ATOMS: atom_id res chain seq x y z
N MET A 1 -6.01 22.10 -36.41
CA MET A 1 -6.12 22.03 -34.94
C MET A 1 -5.71 20.62 -34.56
N GLY A 2 -4.66 20.45 -33.76
CA GLY A 2 -4.23 19.13 -33.28
C GLY A 2 -4.86 18.84 -31.92
N GLU A 3 -5.24 17.60 -31.67
CA GLU A 3 -5.75 17.12 -30.38
C GLU A 3 -4.81 16.06 -29.80
N THR A 4 -4.69 16.00 -28.48
CA THR A 4 -3.93 14.95 -27.80
C THR A 4 -4.68 13.62 -27.93
N ARG A 5 -3.98 12.59 -28.42
CA ARG A 5 -4.53 11.24 -28.56
C ARG A 5 -3.93 10.31 -27.51
N VAL A 6 -4.76 9.40 -27.02
CA VAL A 6 -4.33 8.35 -26.09
C VAL A 6 -4.19 7.04 -26.88
N ASN A 7 -3.02 6.40 -26.79
CA ASN A 7 -2.85 5.03 -27.23
C ASN A 7 -3.44 4.12 -26.15
N LEU A 8 -4.64 3.61 -26.41
CA LEU A 8 -5.41 2.80 -25.47
C LEU A 8 -4.67 1.52 -25.06
N GLN A 9 -4.07 0.82 -26.01
CA GLN A 9 -3.35 -0.41 -25.73
C GLN A 9 -2.16 -0.16 -24.81
N HIS A 10 -1.33 0.84 -25.13
CA HIS A 10 -0.19 1.20 -24.28
C HIS A 10 -0.65 1.66 -22.89
N LEU A 11 -1.74 2.42 -22.79
CA LEU A 11 -2.30 2.79 -21.49
C LEU A 11 -2.68 1.56 -20.65
N LEU A 12 -3.30 0.56 -21.26
CA LEU A 12 -3.65 -0.68 -20.56
C LEU A 12 -2.41 -1.48 -20.18
N GLU A 13 -1.37 -1.51 -21.02
CA GLU A 13 -0.07 -2.13 -20.74
C GLU A 13 0.63 -1.42 -19.56
N ASP A 14 0.71 -0.09 -19.56
CA ASP A 14 1.26 0.71 -18.47
C ASP A 14 0.53 0.44 -17.16
N ILE A 15 -0.81 0.35 -17.19
CA ILE A 15 -1.58 0.02 -15.99
C ILE A 15 -1.31 -1.42 -15.54
N ARG A 16 -1.21 -2.37 -16.48
CA ARG A 16 -0.86 -3.77 -16.18
C ARG A 16 0.50 -3.86 -15.51
N ASP A 17 1.48 -3.07 -15.95
CA ASP A 17 2.84 -3.07 -15.42
C ASP A 17 2.94 -2.50 -13.99
N THR A 18 1.88 -1.83 -13.50
CA THR A 18 1.81 -1.45 -12.08
C THR A 18 1.58 -2.64 -11.15
N TYR A 19 1.06 -3.77 -11.63
CA TYR A 19 0.80 -4.95 -10.79
C TYR A 19 2.09 -5.77 -10.61
N PRO A 20 2.36 -6.30 -9.40
CA PRO A 20 3.56 -7.11 -9.16
C PRO A 20 3.43 -8.57 -9.64
N PHE A 21 2.39 -8.88 -10.40
CA PHE A 21 2.05 -10.23 -10.87
C PHE A 21 1.44 -10.17 -12.29
N PRO A 22 1.33 -11.32 -13.00
CA PRO A 22 0.85 -11.36 -14.38
C PRO A 22 -0.55 -10.78 -14.59
N ALA A 23 -0.85 -10.40 -15.83
CA ALA A 23 -2.11 -9.77 -16.22
C ALA A 23 -3.34 -10.63 -15.86
N GLU A 24 -3.24 -11.95 -16.03
CA GLU A 24 -4.26 -12.92 -15.67
C GLU A 24 -4.68 -12.83 -14.20
N GLU A 25 -3.69 -12.75 -13.32
CA GLU A 25 -3.89 -12.66 -11.87
C GLU A 25 -4.51 -11.30 -11.49
N ALA A 26 -4.08 -10.22 -12.15
CA ALA A 26 -4.69 -8.89 -12.00
C ALA A 26 -6.17 -8.87 -12.40
N ILE A 27 -6.49 -9.45 -13.56
CA ILE A 27 -7.87 -9.53 -14.06
C ILE A 27 -8.74 -10.31 -13.08
N LEU A 28 -8.31 -11.49 -12.64
CA LEU A 28 -9.07 -12.33 -11.72
C LEU A 28 -9.31 -11.62 -10.38
N THR A 29 -8.26 -11.06 -9.77
CA THR A 29 -8.40 -10.39 -8.47
C THR A 29 -9.28 -9.14 -8.53
N GLU A 30 -9.25 -8.40 -9.64
CA GLU A 30 -10.13 -7.26 -9.83
C GLU A 30 -11.58 -7.66 -10.15
N LEU A 31 -11.81 -8.76 -10.86
CA LEU A 31 -13.16 -9.31 -11.05
C LEU A 31 -13.78 -9.70 -9.70
N VAL A 32 -13.03 -10.38 -8.84
CA VAL A 32 -13.47 -10.66 -7.45
C VAL A 32 -13.77 -9.37 -6.71
N ALA A 33 -12.88 -8.37 -6.77
CA ALA A 33 -13.07 -7.10 -6.10
C ALA A 33 -14.36 -6.38 -6.54
N ASN A 34 -14.69 -6.43 -7.84
CA ASN A 34 -15.93 -5.87 -8.36
C ASN A 34 -17.17 -6.65 -7.89
N SER A 35 -17.11 -7.97 -7.86
CA SER A 35 -18.19 -8.81 -7.34
C SER A 35 -18.42 -8.56 -5.85
N LEU A 36 -17.36 -8.43 -5.03
CA LEU A 36 -17.47 -8.07 -3.61
C LEU A 36 -18.15 -6.70 -3.42
N ASP A 37 -17.73 -5.69 -4.17
CA ASP A 37 -18.35 -4.34 -4.11
C ASP A 37 -19.83 -4.34 -4.53
N SER A 38 -20.22 -5.26 -5.41
CA SER A 38 -21.62 -5.41 -5.83
C SER A 38 -22.51 -6.02 -4.73
N GLY A 39 -21.91 -6.51 -3.64
CA GLY A 39 -22.59 -7.20 -2.54
C GLY A 39 -22.84 -8.68 -2.81
N ALA A 40 -22.08 -9.31 -3.72
CA ALA A 40 -22.20 -10.73 -4.01
C ALA A 40 -21.84 -11.57 -2.78
N SER A 41 -22.56 -12.67 -2.59
CA SER A 41 -22.27 -13.71 -1.58
C SER A 41 -21.79 -15.02 -2.22
N GLU A 42 -21.94 -15.16 -3.53
CA GLU A 42 -21.39 -16.25 -4.34
C GLU A 42 -20.68 -15.69 -5.57
N ILE A 43 -19.44 -16.15 -5.78
CA ILE A 43 -18.62 -15.81 -6.95
C ILE A 43 -18.16 -17.14 -7.57
N ARG A 44 -18.48 -17.35 -8.84
CA ARG A 44 -18.24 -18.61 -9.57
C ARG A 44 -17.35 -18.34 -10.77
N PHE A 45 -16.34 -19.17 -10.95
CA PHE A 45 -15.48 -19.16 -12.12
C PHE A 45 -15.74 -20.42 -12.93
N LEU A 46 -16.12 -20.27 -14.19
CA LEU A 46 -16.33 -21.36 -15.13
C LEU A 46 -15.22 -21.29 -16.17
N THR A 47 -14.44 -22.35 -16.32
CA THR A 47 -13.32 -22.42 -17.26
C THR A 47 -13.58 -23.48 -18.32
N SER A 48 -13.33 -23.18 -19.59
CA SER A 48 -13.43 -24.14 -20.68
C SER A 48 -12.21 -24.09 -21.57
N LYS A 49 -11.49 -25.22 -21.68
CA LYS A 49 -10.36 -25.35 -22.59
C LYS A 49 -10.79 -25.44 -24.05
N SER A 50 -11.92 -26.09 -24.33
CA SER A 50 -12.43 -26.25 -25.70
C SER A 50 -12.89 -24.90 -26.28
N GLU A 51 -13.61 -24.13 -25.47
CA GLU A 51 -14.11 -22.81 -25.87
C GLU A 51 -13.06 -21.70 -25.70
N LYS A 52 -11.94 -22.01 -25.03
CA LYS A 52 -10.93 -21.03 -24.58
C LYS A 52 -11.57 -19.88 -23.82
N THR A 53 -12.41 -20.21 -22.85
CA THR A 53 -13.15 -19.22 -22.06
C THR A 53 -12.92 -19.35 -20.57
N MET A 54 -12.98 -18.21 -19.89
CA MET A 54 -13.17 -18.15 -18.45
C MET A 54 -14.29 -17.13 -18.17
N THR A 55 -15.29 -17.55 -17.40
CA THR A 55 -16.44 -16.73 -17.01
C THR A 55 -16.44 -16.54 -15.50
N ALA A 56 -16.39 -15.30 -15.04
CA ALA A 56 -16.67 -14.93 -13.66
C ALA A 56 -18.14 -14.55 -13.52
N VAL A 57 -18.88 -15.25 -12.65
CA VAL A 57 -20.30 -15.03 -12.38
C VAL A 57 -20.48 -14.67 -10.92
N ASP A 58 -21.17 -13.57 -10.63
CA ASP A 58 -21.57 -13.20 -9.28
C ASP A 58 -23.08 -13.05 -9.15
N ASN A 59 -23.57 -13.26 -7.93
CA ASN A 59 -24.98 -13.06 -7.55
C ASN A 59 -25.24 -11.66 -6.95
N GLY A 60 -24.42 -10.68 -7.31
CA GLY A 60 -24.54 -9.32 -6.81
C GLY A 60 -25.77 -8.58 -7.34
N LYS A 61 -25.77 -7.26 -7.17
CA LYS A 61 -26.88 -6.39 -7.60
C LYS A 61 -27.06 -6.30 -9.12
N GLY A 62 -26.04 -6.67 -9.89
CA GLY A 62 -25.94 -6.36 -11.32
C GLY A 62 -25.80 -4.85 -11.57
N MET A 63 -25.89 -4.48 -12.85
CA MET A 63 -25.80 -3.12 -13.36
C MET A 63 -27.09 -2.70 -14.08
N SER A 64 -27.49 -1.44 -13.89
CA SER A 64 -28.48 -0.78 -14.77
C SER A 64 -27.90 -0.56 -16.18
N PRO A 65 -28.74 -0.27 -17.19
CA PRO A 65 -28.24 0.06 -18.54
C PRO A 65 -27.22 1.21 -18.55
N SER A 66 -27.47 2.26 -17.77
CA SER A 66 -26.54 3.39 -17.64
C SER A 66 -25.23 3.00 -16.95
N GLN A 67 -25.27 2.14 -15.93
CA GLN A 67 -24.07 1.65 -15.27
C GLN A 67 -23.24 0.76 -16.22
N LEU A 68 -23.89 -0.05 -17.03
CA LEU A 68 -23.23 -0.90 -18.03
C LEU A 68 -22.57 -0.07 -19.13
N GLU A 69 -23.17 1.04 -19.55
CA GLU A 69 -22.56 1.97 -20.50
C GLU A 69 -21.25 2.55 -19.95
N HIS A 70 -21.28 3.12 -18.73
CA HIS A 70 -20.10 3.69 -18.07
C HIS A 70 -19.07 2.64 -17.63
N TYR A 71 -19.45 1.36 -17.54
CA TYR A 71 -18.55 0.27 -17.17
C TYR A 71 -17.37 0.14 -18.15
N HIS A 72 -17.60 0.46 -19.42
CA HIS A 72 -16.61 0.39 -20.49
C HIS A 72 -15.62 1.58 -20.48
N ASP A 73 -15.93 2.67 -19.79
CA ASP A 73 -15.09 3.86 -19.76
C ASP A 73 -13.87 3.69 -18.84
N ILE A 74 -12.70 4.15 -19.30
CA ILE A 74 -11.46 4.14 -18.53
C ILE A 74 -11.38 5.38 -17.66
N ALA A 75 -10.91 5.21 -16.42
CA ALA A 75 -10.80 6.27 -15.42
C ALA A 75 -12.13 6.98 -15.04
N ALA A 76 -13.27 6.47 -15.48
CA ALA A 76 -14.60 7.02 -15.17
C ALA A 76 -15.22 6.44 -13.89
N THR A 77 -14.43 5.81 -13.02
CA THR A 77 -15.00 5.17 -11.83
C THR A 77 -15.60 6.20 -10.89
N THR A 78 -16.89 6.04 -10.58
CA THR A 78 -17.59 6.82 -9.55
C THR A 78 -17.34 6.28 -8.14
N LYS A 79 -16.57 5.19 -8.01
CA LYS A 79 -16.31 4.52 -6.75
C LYS A 79 -15.28 5.30 -5.92
N VAL A 80 -15.56 5.44 -4.63
CA VAL A 80 -14.70 6.13 -3.68
C VAL A 80 -13.81 5.12 -2.95
N ARG A 81 -12.49 5.32 -2.96
CA ARG A 81 -11.53 4.55 -2.15
C ARG A 81 -11.97 4.57 -0.70
N GLY A 82 -11.92 3.41 -0.03
CA GLY A 82 -12.35 3.29 1.37
C GLY A 82 -13.72 2.66 1.59
N LYS A 83 -14.62 2.71 0.59
CA LYS A 83 -15.98 2.14 0.70
C LYS A 83 -16.09 0.68 0.27
N GLY A 84 -15.16 0.23 -0.56
CA GLY A 84 -15.11 -1.11 -1.14
C GLY A 84 -13.70 -1.40 -1.62
N ILE A 85 -13.42 -2.66 -1.94
CA ILE A 85 -12.10 -3.09 -2.40
C ILE A 85 -11.91 -2.80 -3.89
N GLY A 86 -12.96 -2.82 -4.71
CA GLY A 86 -12.93 -2.64 -6.18
C GLY A 86 -13.01 -1.18 -6.67
N PHE A 87 -12.35 -0.24 -5.98
CA PHE A 87 -12.47 1.21 -6.27
C PHE A 87 -11.68 1.73 -7.49
N ALA A 88 -10.86 0.90 -8.16
CA ALA A 88 -9.98 1.38 -9.24
C ALA A 88 -10.71 1.55 -10.57
N GLY A 89 -11.66 0.64 -10.85
CA GLY A 89 -12.41 0.63 -12.11
C GLY A 89 -11.60 0.19 -13.34
N ILE A 90 -10.53 -0.59 -13.15
CA ILE A 90 -9.58 -0.97 -14.23
C ILE A 90 -9.65 -2.46 -14.58
N GLY A 91 -9.93 -3.36 -13.64
CA GLY A 91 -9.81 -4.82 -13.83
C GLY A 91 -10.30 -5.42 -15.14
N ALA A 92 -11.58 -5.25 -15.45
CA ALA A 92 -12.18 -5.82 -16.67
C ALA A 92 -11.62 -5.22 -17.96
N LYS A 93 -11.02 -4.02 -17.89
CA LYS A 93 -10.35 -3.40 -19.04
C LYS A 93 -9.05 -4.09 -19.37
N LEU A 94 -8.30 -4.56 -18.37
CA LEU A 94 -7.05 -5.31 -18.60
C LEU A 94 -7.30 -6.60 -19.40
N ALA A 95 -8.51 -7.16 -19.31
CA ALA A 95 -8.89 -8.33 -20.09
C ALA A 95 -8.84 -8.09 -21.60
N LEU A 96 -8.95 -6.85 -22.09
CA LEU A 96 -8.82 -6.52 -23.52
C LEU A 96 -7.45 -6.85 -24.11
N LEU A 97 -6.41 -6.85 -23.27
CA LEU A 97 -5.06 -7.22 -23.67
C LEU A 97 -4.97 -8.72 -24.02
N LEU A 98 -5.68 -9.57 -23.29
CA LEU A 98 -5.60 -11.03 -23.40
C LEU A 98 -6.75 -11.66 -24.20
N ALA A 99 -7.94 -11.08 -24.07
CA ALA A 99 -9.17 -11.61 -24.66
C ALA A 99 -9.36 -11.09 -26.09
N ARG A 100 -9.84 -11.98 -26.95
CA ARG A 100 -10.44 -11.64 -28.25
C ARG A 100 -11.73 -10.85 -28.02
N ASP A 101 -12.57 -11.35 -27.11
CA ASP A 101 -13.85 -10.76 -26.74
C ASP A 101 -14.03 -10.81 -25.23
N VAL A 102 -14.55 -9.73 -24.67
CA VAL A 102 -15.03 -9.63 -23.29
C VAL A 102 -16.53 -9.45 -23.36
N ILE A 103 -17.28 -10.46 -22.95
CA ILE A 103 -18.75 -10.44 -22.95
C ILE A 103 -19.22 -10.19 -21.52
N THR A 104 -19.97 -9.12 -21.30
CA THR A 104 -20.53 -8.80 -19.99
C THR A 104 -22.05 -8.95 -20.05
N GLU A 105 -22.58 -9.95 -19.37
CA GLU A 105 -24.02 -10.17 -19.19
C GLU A 105 -24.39 -9.69 -17.78
N THR A 106 -25.44 -8.89 -17.65
CA THR A 106 -25.85 -8.32 -16.36
C THR A 106 -27.36 -8.34 -16.22
N ARG A 107 -27.82 -8.61 -15.00
CA ARG A 107 -29.22 -8.56 -14.62
C ARG A 107 -29.43 -7.74 -13.36
N ALA A 108 -30.27 -6.71 -13.44
CA ALA A 108 -30.63 -5.85 -12.33
C ALA A 108 -32.14 -5.55 -12.37
N GLY A 109 -32.90 -6.20 -11.47
CA GLY A 109 -34.35 -6.07 -11.44
C GLY A 109 -35.00 -6.55 -12.73
N ARG A 110 -35.60 -5.63 -13.50
CA ARG A 110 -36.22 -5.93 -14.81
C ARG A 110 -35.24 -5.80 -15.99
N SER A 111 -34.07 -5.20 -15.77
CA SER A 111 -33.06 -5.06 -16.82
C SER A 111 -32.26 -6.34 -16.94
N TYR A 112 -32.13 -6.84 -18.17
CA TYR A 112 -31.31 -7.98 -18.52
C TYR A 112 -30.68 -7.70 -19.88
N THR A 113 -29.39 -7.45 -19.88
CA THR A 113 -28.66 -6.94 -21.06
C THR A 113 -27.27 -7.54 -21.10
N ALA A 114 -26.68 -7.59 -22.30
CA ALA A 114 -25.29 -7.96 -22.46
C ALA A 114 -24.56 -7.03 -23.43
N THR A 115 -23.26 -6.88 -23.22
CA THR A 115 -22.36 -6.21 -24.15
C THR A 115 -21.24 -7.14 -24.58
N ARG A 116 -20.73 -6.91 -25.79
CA ARG A 116 -19.50 -7.51 -26.31
C ARG A 116 -18.48 -6.41 -26.51
N TRP A 117 -17.28 -6.58 -25.94
CA TRP A 117 -16.20 -5.60 -25.99
C TRP A 117 -14.92 -6.23 -26.51
N ARG A 118 -14.20 -5.53 -27.40
CA ARG A 118 -12.94 -6.02 -27.99
C ARG A 118 -11.96 -4.88 -28.22
N LEU A 119 -10.67 -5.16 -28.13
CA LEU A 119 -9.63 -4.26 -28.61
C LEU A 119 -9.48 -4.46 -30.13
N GLU A 120 -9.94 -3.49 -30.92
CA GLU A 120 -9.93 -3.56 -32.39
C GLU A 120 -8.63 -3.01 -32.98
N SER A 121 -8.03 -2.01 -32.31
CA SER A 121 -6.72 -1.47 -32.64
C SER A 121 -6.06 -0.90 -31.38
N SER A 122 -4.80 -0.48 -31.48
CA SER A 122 -4.09 0.15 -30.36
C SER A 122 -4.76 1.41 -29.83
N GLN A 123 -5.63 2.06 -30.59
CA GLN A 123 -6.34 3.28 -30.19
C GLN A 123 -7.83 3.08 -29.91
N ARG A 124 -8.41 1.90 -30.18
CA ARG A 124 -9.87 1.72 -30.17
C ARG A 124 -10.30 0.37 -29.61
N ALA A 125 -11.20 0.41 -28.65
CA ALA A 125 -11.91 -0.76 -28.14
C ALA A 125 -13.43 -0.52 -28.18
N PRO A 126 -14.12 -0.75 -29.31
CA PRO A 126 -15.57 -0.56 -29.39
C PRO A 126 -16.31 -1.66 -28.62
N TRP A 127 -17.41 -1.30 -27.97
CA TRP A 127 -18.37 -2.23 -27.38
C TRP A 127 -19.73 -2.09 -28.07
N GLU A 128 -20.49 -3.18 -28.12
CA GLU A 128 -21.82 -3.23 -28.70
C GLU A 128 -22.77 -4.02 -27.79
N MET A 129 -24.06 -3.68 -27.84
CA MET A 129 -25.10 -4.48 -27.19
C MET A 129 -25.28 -5.81 -27.92
N THR A 130 -25.49 -6.89 -27.18
CA THR A 130 -25.72 -8.22 -27.72
C THR A 130 -26.85 -8.92 -26.98
N GLU A 131 -27.40 -9.98 -27.57
CA GLU A 131 -28.36 -10.86 -26.91
C GLU A 131 -27.69 -11.50 -25.69
N PRO A 132 -28.32 -11.49 -24.49
CA PRO A 132 -27.77 -12.16 -23.32
C PRO A 132 -27.47 -13.65 -23.58
N PRO A 133 -26.24 -14.13 -23.30
CA PRO A 133 -25.87 -15.54 -23.49
C PRO A 133 -26.66 -16.56 -22.66
N GLY A 134 -27.44 -16.12 -21.65
CA GLY A 134 -28.30 -17.00 -20.84
C GLY A 134 -27.66 -17.45 -19.52
N ILE A 135 -26.48 -16.96 -19.15
CA ILE A 135 -25.77 -17.38 -17.94
C ILE A 135 -26.55 -16.96 -16.68
N LEU A 136 -27.26 -15.83 -16.74
CA LEU A 136 -28.06 -15.24 -15.68
C LEU A 136 -29.58 -15.41 -15.89
N GLU A 137 -30.00 -16.30 -16.78
CA GLU A 137 -31.42 -16.49 -17.12
C GLU A 137 -32.27 -16.90 -15.90
N ASN A 138 -31.69 -17.71 -15.02
CA ASN A 138 -32.37 -18.28 -13.84
C ASN A 138 -32.01 -17.60 -12.50
N VAL A 139 -31.38 -16.43 -12.54
CA VAL A 139 -31.05 -15.65 -11.32
C VAL A 139 -31.80 -14.33 -11.26
N LYS A 140 -31.99 -13.81 -10.05
CA LYS A 140 -32.70 -12.53 -9.82
C LYS A 140 -31.86 -11.31 -10.20
N SER A 141 -30.57 -11.37 -9.92
CA SER A 141 -29.60 -10.33 -10.23
C SER A 141 -28.19 -10.91 -10.23
N GLY A 142 -27.28 -10.24 -10.91
CA GLY A 142 -25.88 -10.65 -10.98
C GLY A 142 -25.17 -10.07 -12.18
N THR A 143 -23.88 -10.38 -12.28
CA THR A 143 -23.03 -10.06 -13.43
C THR A 143 -22.26 -11.30 -13.83
N ALA A 144 -22.17 -11.59 -15.13
CA ALA A 144 -21.30 -12.59 -15.71
C ALA A 144 -20.36 -11.92 -16.70
N VAL A 145 -19.05 -12.02 -16.46
CA VAL A 145 -18.00 -11.52 -17.35
C VAL A 145 -17.28 -12.72 -17.95
N THR A 146 -17.49 -12.94 -19.26
CA THR A 146 -16.86 -14.02 -20.03
C THR A 146 -15.71 -13.46 -20.85
N LEU A 147 -14.51 -13.99 -20.61
CA LEU A 147 -13.32 -13.72 -21.40
C LEU A 147 -13.15 -14.82 -22.42
N VAL A 148 -13.11 -14.48 -23.70
CA VAL A 148 -12.81 -15.40 -24.80
C VAL A 148 -11.39 -15.13 -25.27
N PHE A 149 -10.46 -16.04 -25.04
CA PHE A 149 -9.03 -15.78 -25.26
C PHE A 149 -8.61 -15.97 -26.72
N ARG A 150 -7.65 -15.15 -27.19
CA ARG A 150 -7.02 -15.31 -28.52
C ARG A 150 -6.15 -16.57 -28.54
N GLU A 151 -5.36 -16.73 -27.48
CA GLU A 151 -4.41 -17.82 -27.27
C GLU A 151 -4.74 -18.58 -25.98
N SER A 152 -3.97 -19.61 -25.64
CA SER A 152 -4.13 -20.30 -24.36
C SER A 152 -3.74 -19.37 -23.21
N SER A 153 -4.55 -19.29 -22.16
CA SER A 153 -4.30 -18.46 -20.97
C SER A 153 -4.32 -19.33 -19.70
N PRO A 154 -3.49 -19.08 -18.69
CA PRO A 154 -3.62 -19.73 -17.39
C PRO A 154 -5.03 -19.66 -16.78
N LEU A 155 -5.84 -18.66 -17.14
CA LEU A 155 -7.22 -18.51 -16.65
C LEU A 155 -8.19 -19.60 -17.10
N ILE A 156 -7.86 -20.40 -18.13
CA ILE A 156 -8.66 -21.57 -18.52
C ILE A 156 -8.31 -22.82 -17.70
N GLU A 157 -7.30 -22.74 -16.81
CA GLU A 157 -6.90 -23.82 -15.91
C GLU A 157 -7.56 -23.67 -14.53
N PRO A 158 -8.43 -24.61 -14.10
CA PRO A 158 -9.15 -24.50 -12.83
C PRO A 158 -8.23 -24.35 -11.61
N ASN A 159 -7.12 -25.09 -11.61
CA ASN A 159 -6.15 -25.09 -10.51
C ASN A 159 -5.44 -23.74 -10.38
N TYR A 160 -5.19 -23.05 -11.50
CA TYR A 160 -4.60 -21.72 -11.48
C TYR A 160 -5.56 -20.72 -10.83
N VAL A 161 -6.84 -20.74 -11.23
CA VAL A 161 -7.90 -19.89 -10.64
C VAL A 161 -8.04 -20.16 -9.14
N GLU A 162 -8.09 -21.44 -8.73
CA GLU A 162 -8.17 -21.84 -7.32
C GLU A 162 -6.98 -21.31 -6.50
N MET A 163 -5.75 -21.48 -7.01
CA MET A 163 -4.53 -21.01 -6.35
C MET A 163 -4.54 -19.48 -6.14
N ILE A 164 -4.98 -18.70 -7.13
CA ILE A 164 -5.07 -17.24 -6.98
C ILE A 164 -6.13 -16.86 -5.95
N LEU A 165 -7.30 -17.52 -5.96
CA LEU A 165 -8.35 -17.27 -4.99
C LEU A 165 -7.89 -17.58 -3.56
N GLN A 166 -7.21 -18.70 -3.36
CA GLN A 166 -6.66 -19.08 -2.05
C GLN A 166 -5.58 -18.10 -1.59
N SER A 167 -4.73 -17.63 -2.49
CA SER A 167 -3.59 -16.76 -2.14
C SER A 167 -4.02 -15.32 -1.85
N HIS A 168 -4.89 -14.75 -2.68
CA HIS A 168 -5.34 -13.35 -2.55
C HIS A 168 -6.53 -13.16 -1.64
N PHE A 169 -7.39 -14.17 -1.49
CA PHE A 169 -8.64 -14.05 -0.75
C PHE A 169 -8.77 -15.08 0.39
N HIS A 170 -7.63 -15.59 0.90
CA HIS A 170 -7.59 -16.47 2.07
C HIS A 170 -8.52 -16.01 3.20
N PRO A 171 -8.54 -14.72 3.62
CA PRO A 171 -9.36 -14.32 4.76
C PRO A 171 -10.86 -14.56 4.55
N LEU A 172 -11.34 -14.53 3.30
CA LEU A 172 -12.74 -14.81 2.97
C LEU A 172 -13.06 -16.31 2.98
N LEU A 173 -12.05 -17.16 2.91
CA LEU A 173 -12.18 -18.63 2.94
C LEU A 173 -12.04 -19.18 4.36
N ASP A 174 -11.42 -18.44 5.28
CA ASP A 174 -11.07 -18.89 6.62
C ASP A 174 -12.04 -18.35 7.68
N GLU A 175 -12.69 -19.27 8.38
CA GLU A 175 -13.74 -18.97 9.36
C GLU A 175 -13.28 -18.09 10.52
N THR A 176 -11.97 -18.03 10.79
CA THR A 176 -11.37 -17.17 11.81
C THR A 176 -11.73 -15.69 11.63
N PHE A 177 -11.96 -15.26 10.39
CA PHE A 177 -12.30 -13.88 10.07
C PHE A 177 -13.81 -13.63 9.93
N GLY A 178 -14.66 -14.63 10.13
CA GLY A 178 -16.11 -14.50 9.93
C GLY A 178 -16.73 -13.33 10.71
N GLU A 179 -16.33 -13.15 11.97
CA GLU A 179 -16.86 -12.07 12.82
C GLU A 179 -16.43 -10.67 12.35
N ILE A 180 -15.18 -10.49 11.89
CA ILE A 180 -14.72 -9.18 11.41
C ILE A 180 -15.38 -8.80 10.08
N PHE A 181 -15.78 -9.80 9.28
CA PHE A 181 -16.45 -9.57 8.01
C PHE A 181 -17.96 -9.43 8.10
N LYS A 182 -18.62 -9.76 9.21
CA LYS A 182 -20.09 -9.76 9.33
C LYS A 182 -20.76 -8.43 8.95
N SER A 183 -20.08 -7.30 9.17
CA SER A 183 -20.57 -5.97 8.79
C SER A 183 -20.38 -5.66 7.30
N LEU A 184 -19.36 -6.23 6.65
CA LEU A 184 -19.03 -6.03 5.24
C LEU A 184 -19.76 -7.05 4.34
N TYR A 185 -19.75 -8.31 4.76
CA TYR A 185 -20.27 -9.47 4.03
C TYR A 185 -21.24 -10.26 4.94
N PRO A 186 -22.46 -9.75 5.19
CA PRO A 186 -23.38 -10.32 6.17
C PRO A 186 -23.85 -11.75 5.82
N GLN A 187 -23.81 -12.13 4.54
CA GLN A 187 -24.15 -13.48 4.07
C GLN A 187 -22.92 -14.41 3.99
N GLY A 188 -21.72 -13.91 4.32
CA GLY A 188 -20.46 -14.55 3.97
C GLY A 188 -20.19 -14.53 2.46
N ILE A 189 -18.99 -14.95 2.07
CA ILE A 189 -18.56 -15.08 0.68
C ILE A 189 -18.23 -16.54 0.39
N ARG A 190 -18.67 -17.03 -0.76
CA ARG A 190 -18.37 -18.39 -1.23
C ARG A 190 -17.84 -18.34 -2.66
N PHE A 191 -16.69 -18.97 -2.87
CA PHE A 191 -16.07 -19.11 -4.18
C PHE A 191 -16.29 -20.50 -4.76
N PHE A 192 -16.46 -20.56 -6.08
CA PHE A 192 -16.57 -21.81 -6.83
C PHE A 192 -15.70 -21.76 -8.09
N VAL A 193 -15.07 -22.88 -8.43
CA VAL A 193 -14.41 -23.07 -9.73
C VAL A 193 -14.99 -24.35 -10.36
N ASN A 194 -15.60 -24.24 -11.54
CA ASN A 194 -16.30 -25.34 -12.23
C ASN A 194 -17.24 -26.13 -11.29
N ASN A 195 -18.09 -25.40 -10.55
CA ASN A 195 -19.03 -25.93 -9.55
C ASN A 195 -18.42 -26.58 -8.30
N ARG A 196 -17.09 -26.71 -8.21
CA ARG A 196 -16.42 -27.11 -6.97
C ARG A 196 -16.27 -25.89 -6.07
N ARG A 197 -16.79 -25.98 -4.85
CA ARG A 197 -16.58 -24.95 -3.81
C ARG A 197 -15.10 -24.92 -3.43
N ILE A 198 -14.53 -23.72 -3.40
CA ILE A 198 -13.16 -23.52 -2.93
C ILE A 198 -13.17 -23.42 -1.41
N ALA A 199 -12.29 -24.19 -0.77
CA ALA A 199 -12.02 -24.12 0.65
C ALA A 199 -10.76 -23.27 0.91
N ALA A 200 -10.59 -22.84 2.17
CA ALA A 200 -9.30 -22.29 2.60
C ALA A 200 -8.20 -23.30 2.26
N PRO A 201 -7.00 -22.83 1.85
CA PRO A 201 -5.90 -23.74 1.58
C PRO A 201 -5.65 -24.58 2.83
N GLU A 202 -5.52 -25.90 2.66
CA GLU A 202 -5.12 -26.77 3.75
C GLU A 202 -3.70 -26.38 4.15
N LEU A 203 -3.58 -25.60 5.23
CA LEU A 203 -2.32 -25.34 5.90
C LEU A 203 -2.04 -26.54 6.82
N THR A 204 -2.01 -27.75 6.24
CA THR A 204 -1.97 -29.06 6.92
C THR A 204 -0.80 -29.20 7.90
N GLU A 205 0.20 -28.31 7.77
CA GLU A 205 1.44 -28.32 8.54
C GLU A 205 1.51 -27.23 9.63
N LEU A 206 0.56 -26.29 9.71
CA LEU A 206 0.62 -25.23 10.72
C LEU A 206 0.17 -25.74 12.10
N ARG A 207 1.14 -26.13 12.92
CA ARG A 207 0.98 -26.36 14.35
C ARG A 207 0.89 -25.03 15.10
N GLY A 208 0.27 -25.10 16.29
CA GLY A 208 0.27 -23.97 17.23
C GLY A 208 -0.41 -22.71 16.68
N ARG A 209 -1.39 -22.87 15.79
CA ARG A 209 -2.19 -21.76 15.24
C ARG A 209 -2.80 -20.94 16.38
N LYS A 210 -2.38 -19.69 16.51
CA LYS A 210 -2.84 -18.74 17.52
C LYS A 210 -3.50 -17.56 16.84
N THR A 211 -4.71 -17.24 17.27
CA THR A 211 -5.44 -16.04 16.84
C THR A 211 -5.09 -14.85 17.73
N PHE A 212 -5.18 -13.64 17.16
CA PHE A 212 -4.93 -12.40 17.87
C PHE A 212 -5.82 -11.28 17.38
N VAL A 213 -6.03 -10.31 18.25
CA VAL A 213 -6.79 -9.09 17.96
C VAL A 213 -5.84 -7.92 17.90
N VAL A 214 -5.85 -7.19 16.79
CA VAL A 214 -5.11 -5.95 16.62
C VAL A 214 -5.90 -4.82 17.27
N ARG A 215 -5.26 -4.11 18.20
CA ARG A 215 -5.87 -2.96 18.88
C ARG A 215 -5.08 -1.70 18.57
N ALA A 216 -5.74 -0.70 18.01
CA ALA A 216 -5.14 0.60 17.73
C ALA A 216 -5.85 1.71 18.50
N SER A 217 -5.06 2.64 19.07
CA SER A 217 -5.57 3.86 19.68
C SER A 217 -5.62 4.97 18.64
N LEU A 218 -6.75 5.70 18.61
CA LEU A 218 -6.88 6.97 17.89
C LEU A 218 -6.43 8.16 18.76
N SER A 219 -6.18 7.94 20.05
CA SER A 219 -5.75 8.97 20.99
C SER A 219 -4.23 9.10 20.99
N SER A 220 -3.75 10.33 21.14
CA SER A 220 -2.36 10.64 21.47
C SER A 220 -1.96 10.19 22.88
N ASN A 221 -2.94 9.81 23.72
CA ASN A 221 -2.69 9.29 25.06
C ASN A 221 -2.18 7.84 25.00
N PRO A 222 -0.94 7.56 25.45
CA PRO A 222 -0.36 6.22 25.43
C PRO A 222 -1.06 5.23 26.36
N ASN A 223 -1.85 5.71 27.33
CA ASN A 223 -2.59 4.86 28.28
C ASN A 223 -4.02 4.56 27.82
N ALA A 224 -4.48 5.13 26.69
CA ALA A 224 -5.80 4.84 26.17
C ALA A 224 -5.86 3.41 25.61
N LYS A 225 -6.77 2.58 26.14
CA LYS A 225 -7.01 1.24 25.59
C LYS A 225 -7.47 1.35 24.14
N GLY A 226 -6.68 0.78 23.22
CA GLY A 226 -7.00 0.76 21.79
C GLY A 226 -8.28 -0.01 21.47
N LYS A 227 -9.02 0.45 20.47
CA LYS A 227 -10.19 -0.26 19.95
C LYS A 227 -9.73 -1.45 19.10
N PRO A 228 -10.49 -2.57 19.07
CA PRO A 228 -10.21 -3.65 18.12
C PRO A 228 -10.41 -3.11 16.71
N VAL A 229 -9.38 -3.25 15.87
CA VAL A 229 -9.37 -2.76 14.48
C VAL A 229 -9.03 -3.84 13.46
N GLY A 230 -8.60 -5.01 13.93
CA GLY A 230 -8.22 -6.12 13.08
C GLY A 230 -8.14 -7.43 13.85
N VAL A 231 -8.11 -8.52 13.12
CA VAL A 231 -7.96 -9.88 13.63
C VAL A 231 -6.92 -10.58 12.77
N GLY A 232 -6.10 -11.44 13.36
CA GLY A 232 -5.17 -12.26 12.61
C GLY A 232 -4.93 -13.61 13.27
N PHE A 233 -4.18 -14.44 12.57
CA PHE A 233 -3.60 -15.65 13.14
C PHE A 233 -2.16 -15.80 12.69
N ILE A 234 -1.40 -16.56 13.46
CA ILE A 234 -0.07 -17.04 13.10
C ILE A 234 0.05 -18.49 13.56
N GLY A 235 0.70 -19.30 12.74
CA GLY A 235 1.05 -20.68 13.05
C GLY A 235 2.48 -20.98 12.63
N ARG A 236 2.96 -22.14 13.02
CA ARG A 236 4.30 -22.62 12.74
C ARG A 236 4.26 -23.97 12.03
N SER A 237 5.06 -24.13 10.99
CA SER A 237 5.36 -25.42 10.37
C SER A 237 6.62 -26.04 10.97
N ASP A 238 6.72 -27.37 10.88
CA ASP A 238 7.93 -28.10 11.21
C ASP A 238 9.01 -27.89 10.12
N ASP A 239 8.58 -27.80 8.87
CA ASP A 239 9.40 -27.62 7.67
C ASP A 239 9.34 -26.17 7.14
N ASP A 240 10.28 -25.84 6.25
CA ASP A 240 10.31 -24.53 5.61
C ASP A 240 9.17 -24.40 4.59
N LEU A 241 8.43 -23.30 4.69
CA LEU A 241 7.29 -23.03 3.84
C LEU A 241 7.72 -22.43 2.50
N PRO A 242 6.95 -22.66 1.42
CA PRO A 242 7.14 -21.98 0.15
C PRO A 242 7.06 -20.45 0.29
N GLU A 243 7.69 -19.73 -0.65
CA GLU A 243 7.72 -18.26 -0.68
C GLU A 243 6.30 -17.64 -0.62
N ALA A 244 5.33 -18.26 -1.28
CA ALA A 244 3.94 -17.80 -1.28
C ALA A 244 3.23 -17.92 0.08
N GLN A 245 3.79 -18.69 1.03
CA GLN A 245 3.12 -19.05 2.29
C GLN A 245 3.85 -18.52 3.53
N TYR A 246 5.17 -18.34 3.51
CA TYR A 246 5.90 -17.85 4.68
C TYR A 246 5.57 -16.38 5.03
N GLY A 247 5.81 -16.02 6.29
CA GLY A 247 5.56 -14.69 6.82
C GLY A 247 4.10 -14.37 7.08
N ILE A 248 3.85 -13.10 7.38
CA ILE A 248 2.51 -12.61 7.71
C ILE A 248 1.93 -11.88 6.51
N GLY A 249 0.77 -12.32 6.03
CA GLY A 249 -0.03 -11.59 5.07
C GLY A 249 -0.77 -10.43 5.75
N ILE A 250 -0.77 -9.24 5.16
CA ILE A 250 -1.64 -8.13 5.55
C ILE A 250 -2.78 -8.01 4.55
N SER A 251 -4.01 -8.02 5.06
CA SER A 251 -5.23 -8.00 4.28
C SER A 251 -6.14 -6.84 4.67
N ALA A 252 -6.90 -6.36 3.69
CA ALA A 252 -7.98 -5.41 3.87
C ALA A 252 -9.18 -5.81 3.02
N TYR A 253 -10.36 -5.85 3.63
CA TYR A 253 -11.62 -6.25 3.00
C TYR A 253 -11.51 -7.65 2.36
N GLY A 254 -10.74 -8.53 2.98
CA GLY A 254 -10.54 -9.89 2.53
C GLY A 254 -9.56 -10.09 1.39
N LYS A 255 -8.97 -9.01 0.84
CA LYS A 255 -7.87 -9.10 -0.11
C LYS A 255 -6.53 -8.96 0.60
N VAL A 256 -5.67 -9.97 0.44
CA VAL A 256 -4.25 -9.91 0.84
C VAL A 256 -3.52 -8.91 -0.06
N ILE A 257 -2.87 -7.93 0.57
CA ILE A 257 -2.18 -6.82 -0.10
C ILE A 257 -0.69 -7.14 -0.25
N LYS A 258 -0.07 -7.59 0.83
CA LYS A 258 1.35 -7.99 0.90
C LYS A 258 1.54 -9.15 1.86
N ARG A 259 2.62 -9.90 1.68
CA ARG A 259 3.06 -10.99 2.57
C ARG A 259 4.56 -10.85 2.85
N GLY A 260 5.01 -11.46 3.94
CA GLY A 260 6.41 -11.51 4.35
C GLY A 260 6.64 -10.87 5.71
N TRP A 261 7.92 -10.72 6.07
CA TRP A 261 8.36 -10.16 7.35
C TRP A 261 8.78 -8.69 7.24
N ASP A 262 9.23 -8.26 6.06
CA ASP A 262 9.79 -6.91 5.83
C ASP A 262 8.78 -5.81 6.09
N TRP A 263 7.56 -5.95 5.56
CA TRP A 263 6.52 -4.94 5.73
C TRP A 263 6.10 -4.78 7.19
N VAL A 264 6.16 -5.85 8.00
CA VAL A 264 5.84 -5.76 9.44
C VAL A 264 7.05 -5.31 10.24
N GLY A 265 8.27 -5.50 9.75
CA GLY A 265 9.51 -5.12 10.45
C GLY A 265 9.77 -5.97 11.69
N LEU A 266 9.57 -7.28 11.57
CA LEU A 266 9.87 -8.26 12.62
C LEU A 266 10.76 -9.34 12.02
N THR A 267 11.73 -9.83 12.80
CA THR A 267 12.65 -10.89 12.36
C THR A 267 12.55 -12.06 13.34
N PRO A 268 11.68 -13.05 13.06
CA PRO A 268 11.62 -14.29 13.84
C PRO A 268 12.91 -15.10 13.68
N LYS A 269 13.16 -16.06 14.59
CA LYS A 269 14.32 -16.97 14.46
C LYS A 269 14.24 -17.86 13.22
N HIS A 270 13.06 -18.40 12.92
CA HIS A 270 12.83 -19.26 11.77
C HIS A 270 11.74 -18.64 10.88
N PRO A 271 12.07 -17.58 10.11
CA PRO A 271 11.07 -16.81 9.37
C PRO A 271 10.34 -17.63 8.30
N MET A 272 11.02 -18.63 7.71
CA MET A 272 10.46 -19.51 6.68
C MET A 272 9.50 -20.56 7.24
N ARG A 273 9.48 -20.79 8.56
CA ARG A 273 8.61 -21.79 9.20
C ARG A 273 7.34 -21.20 9.78
N LEU A 274 7.12 -19.90 9.60
CA LEU A 274 5.98 -19.20 10.16
C LEU A 274 5.08 -18.71 9.04
N SER A 275 3.77 -18.91 9.22
CA SER A 275 2.76 -18.34 8.34
C SER A 275 1.64 -17.75 9.15
N GLY A 276 1.08 -16.66 8.65
CA GLY A 276 -0.13 -16.09 9.21
C GLY A 276 -0.73 -15.06 8.30
N ILE A 277 -1.90 -14.57 8.69
CA ILE A 277 -2.58 -13.47 8.01
C ILE A 277 -3.22 -12.58 9.07
N VAL A 278 -3.21 -11.28 8.82
CA VAL A 278 -3.93 -10.27 9.60
C VAL A 278 -4.83 -9.46 8.69
N GLU A 279 -6.11 -9.39 9.05
CA GLU A 279 -7.13 -8.56 8.40
C GLU A 279 -7.31 -7.28 9.22
N VAL A 280 -7.10 -6.13 8.56
CA VAL A 280 -7.28 -4.81 9.15
C VAL A 280 -8.10 -3.96 8.17
N PRO A 281 -9.45 -4.02 8.23
CA PRO A 281 -10.32 -3.37 7.26
C PRO A 281 -10.04 -1.87 7.04
N PRO A 282 -9.72 -1.05 8.08
CA PRO A 282 -9.42 0.37 7.88
C PRO A 282 -8.26 0.69 6.92
N LEU A 283 -7.38 -0.26 6.60
CA LEU A 283 -6.29 -0.05 5.67
C LEU A 283 -6.73 0.14 4.22
N VAL A 284 -7.97 -0.24 3.88
CA VAL A 284 -8.53 -0.05 2.53
C VAL A 284 -8.50 1.42 2.06
N GLU A 285 -8.51 2.37 3.00
CA GLU A 285 -8.50 3.81 2.72
C GLU A 285 -7.16 4.30 2.15
N ILE A 286 -6.07 3.56 2.40
CA ILE A 286 -4.71 3.97 2.05
C ILE A 286 -4.05 3.03 1.05
N LEU A 287 -4.83 2.23 0.30
CA LEU A 287 -4.31 1.35 -0.73
C LEU A 287 -3.96 2.12 -2.01
N THR A 288 -2.92 1.65 -2.70
CA THR A 288 -2.64 2.02 -4.09
C THR A 288 -3.75 1.54 -5.03
N THR A 289 -3.82 2.10 -6.24
CA THR A 289 -4.88 1.78 -7.22
C THR A 289 -4.89 0.29 -7.60
N ASN A 290 -3.72 -0.32 -7.77
CA ASN A 290 -3.53 -1.76 -8.04
C ASN A 290 -3.78 -2.68 -6.83
N LYS A 291 -4.01 -2.12 -5.63
CA LYS A 291 -4.28 -2.84 -4.37
C LYS A 291 -3.19 -3.86 -4.00
N ALA A 292 -1.95 -3.57 -4.39
CA ALA A 292 -0.78 -4.37 -4.06
C ALA A 292 0.16 -3.66 -3.07
N ASP A 293 -0.12 -2.40 -2.72
CA ASP A 293 0.66 -1.62 -1.76
C ASP A 293 -0.21 -0.55 -1.06
N PHE A 294 0.43 0.22 -0.19
CA PHE A 294 -0.11 1.38 0.51
C PHE A 294 0.48 2.68 -0.06
N LEU A 295 -0.31 3.75 -0.02
CA LEU A 295 0.10 5.08 -0.44
C LEU A 295 1.21 5.63 0.47
N LYS A 296 2.15 6.36 -0.14
CA LYS A 296 3.34 6.89 0.52
C LYS A 296 3.23 8.38 0.89
N ASP A 297 2.05 9.00 0.74
CA ASP A 297 1.85 10.36 1.24
C ASP A 297 1.89 10.39 2.78
N GLY A 298 2.23 11.54 3.36
CA GLY A 298 2.46 11.65 4.81
C GLY A 298 1.25 11.25 5.67
N GLY A 299 0.03 11.47 5.18
CA GLY A 299 -1.20 11.08 5.89
C GLY A 299 -1.39 9.57 5.90
N SER A 300 -1.22 8.94 4.74
CA SER A 300 -1.31 7.50 4.56
C SER A 300 -0.21 6.75 5.31
N LEU A 301 1.04 7.21 5.24
CA LEU A 301 2.17 6.63 5.97
C LEU A 301 1.93 6.64 7.48
N LYS A 302 1.44 7.76 8.04
CA LYS A 302 1.13 7.85 9.47
C LYS A 302 0.09 6.81 9.89
N ARG A 303 -0.92 6.55 9.06
CA ARG A 303 -1.93 5.52 9.31
C ARG A 303 -1.32 4.11 9.18
N TYR A 304 -0.55 3.87 8.13
CA TYR A 304 0.16 2.60 7.92
C TYR A 304 1.03 2.23 9.12
N TYR A 305 1.94 3.11 9.55
CA TYR A 305 2.83 2.86 10.69
C TYR A 305 2.08 2.66 12.01
N ARG A 306 0.94 3.36 12.19
CA ARG A 306 0.08 3.14 13.36
C ARG A 306 -0.44 1.71 13.41
N TYR A 307 -0.98 1.21 12.30
CA TYR A 307 -1.50 -0.16 12.25
C TYR A 307 -0.36 -1.19 12.29
N ARG A 308 0.76 -0.95 11.59
CA ARG A 308 1.98 -1.78 11.69
C ARG A 308 2.43 -1.94 13.14
N LYS A 309 2.55 -0.85 13.90
CA LYS A 309 2.91 -0.90 15.33
C LYS A 309 1.91 -1.67 16.18
N ALA A 310 0.62 -1.51 15.92
CA ALA A 310 -0.43 -2.25 16.62
C ALA A 310 -0.33 -3.76 16.32
N ILE A 311 -0.04 -4.15 15.08
CA ILE A 311 0.18 -5.53 14.67
C ILE A 311 1.42 -6.11 15.34
N GLN A 312 2.55 -5.39 15.32
CA GLN A 312 3.79 -5.79 16.00
C GLN A 312 3.55 -6.06 17.50
N THR A 313 2.79 -5.17 18.16
CA THR A 313 2.45 -5.30 19.58
C THR A 313 1.61 -6.55 19.85
N ALA A 314 0.69 -6.90 18.94
CA ALA A 314 -0.13 -8.11 19.05
C ALA A 314 0.67 -9.39 18.76
N LEU A 315 1.62 -9.35 17.83
CA LEU A 315 2.45 -10.50 17.45
C LEU A 315 3.57 -10.81 18.46
N ALA A 316 4.17 -9.79 19.08
CA ALA A 316 5.30 -9.95 20.00
C ALA A 316 5.12 -11.03 21.09
N PRO A 317 4.01 -11.08 21.86
CA PRO A 317 3.80 -12.12 22.85
C PRO A 317 3.62 -13.51 22.23
N ILE A 318 3.04 -13.60 21.04
CA ILE A 318 2.82 -14.88 20.35
C ILE A 318 4.14 -15.44 19.82
N LEU A 319 4.96 -14.60 19.20
CA LEU A 319 6.30 -15.00 18.76
C LEU A 319 7.16 -15.45 19.95
N ARG A 320 7.02 -14.81 21.11
CA ARG A 320 7.73 -15.23 22.33
C ARG A 320 7.31 -16.62 22.78
N ASP A 321 6.01 -16.86 22.80
CA ASP A 321 5.44 -18.15 23.20
C ASP A 321 5.80 -19.28 22.22
N LEU A 322 5.88 -18.97 20.91
CA LEU A 322 6.36 -19.90 19.88
C LEU A 322 7.88 -20.11 19.91
N GLY A 323 8.62 -19.42 20.79
CA GLY A 323 10.08 -19.49 20.88
C GLY A 323 10.82 -18.75 19.76
N GLU A 324 10.09 -17.96 18.96
CA GLU A 324 10.52 -17.29 17.74
C GLU A 324 11.04 -15.88 17.96
N THR A 325 11.03 -15.38 19.20
CA THR A 325 11.73 -14.12 19.54
C THR A 325 13.24 -14.34 19.51
N VAL A 326 13.92 -13.66 18.60
CA VAL A 326 15.36 -13.43 18.72
C VAL A 326 15.61 -12.70 20.05
N PRO A 327 16.58 -13.12 20.87
CA PRO A 327 16.92 -12.38 22.07
C PRO A 327 17.23 -10.94 21.67
N VAL A 328 16.41 -10.00 22.14
CA VAL A 328 16.75 -8.57 22.07
C VAL A 328 18.06 -8.44 22.83
N ARG A 329 19.17 -8.29 22.11
CA ARG A 329 20.44 -7.95 22.74
C ARG A 329 20.30 -6.52 23.23
N GLU A 330 19.76 -6.35 24.45
CA GLU A 330 19.65 -5.07 25.15
C GLU A 330 20.99 -4.30 25.27
N ARG A 331 22.12 -4.98 25.01
CA ARG A 331 23.44 -4.35 24.88
C ARG A 331 23.62 -3.48 23.63
N GLU A 332 22.99 -3.84 22.51
CA GLU A 332 23.22 -3.20 21.20
C GLU A 332 22.44 -1.86 21.10
N ASP A 333 21.19 -1.82 21.56
CA ASP A 333 20.32 -0.63 21.52
C ASP A 333 20.84 0.58 22.35
N ARG A 334 21.70 0.32 23.36
CA ARG A 334 22.37 1.38 24.14
C ARG A 334 23.61 1.96 23.46
N GLN A 335 24.30 1.17 22.62
CA GLN A 335 25.52 1.59 21.93
C GLN A 335 25.25 2.23 20.57
N VAL A 336 24.10 1.90 19.96
CA VAL A 336 23.72 2.37 18.61
C VAL A 336 23.06 3.75 18.64
N ARG A 337 22.24 4.06 19.66
CA ARG A 337 21.58 5.38 19.80
C ARG A 337 22.52 6.58 19.83
N PRO A 338 23.70 6.53 20.49
CA PRO A 338 24.70 7.59 20.38
C PRO A 338 25.14 7.83 18.92
N ILE A 339 25.42 6.74 18.20
CA ILE A 339 25.87 6.75 16.80
C ILE A 339 24.77 7.29 15.88
N GLU A 340 23.53 6.82 16.03
CA GLU A 340 22.37 7.35 15.28
C GLU A 340 22.24 8.87 15.44
N ARG A 341 22.35 9.37 16.68
CA ARG A 341 22.27 10.82 16.95
C ARG A 341 23.44 11.58 16.36
N GLU A 342 24.63 10.98 16.29
CA GLU A 342 25.82 11.59 15.68
C GLU A 342 25.65 11.67 14.16
N VAL A 343 25.24 10.57 13.55
CA VAL A 343 24.92 10.46 12.12
C VAL A 343 23.84 11.47 11.73
N GLU A 344 22.71 11.53 12.44
CA GLU A 344 21.64 12.51 12.18
C GLU A 344 22.16 13.95 12.23
N ARG A 345 23.10 14.25 13.13
CA ARG A 345 23.70 15.59 13.26
C ARG A 345 24.64 15.92 12.10
N VAL A 346 25.43 14.94 11.65
CA VAL A 346 26.31 15.08 10.48
C VAL A 346 25.48 15.30 9.23
N LEU A 347 24.46 14.47 9.01
CA LEU A 347 23.51 14.62 7.91
C LEU A 347 22.84 16.00 7.95
N GLY A 348 22.50 16.49 9.15
CA GLY A 348 21.86 17.80 9.32
C GLY A 348 22.72 18.96 8.82
N THR A 349 24.05 18.85 8.94
CA THR A 349 24.99 19.85 8.40
C THR A 349 25.25 19.71 6.90
N MET A 350 24.96 18.55 6.33
CA MET A 350 25.15 18.24 4.91
C MET A 350 23.92 18.57 4.06
N LEU A 351 22.75 18.82 4.67
CA LEU A 351 21.49 19.12 3.98
C LEU A 351 21.56 20.25 2.94
N GLY A 352 22.44 21.23 3.14
CA GLY A 352 22.60 22.36 2.21
C GLY A 352 23.25 21.94 0.89
N GLU A 353 24.16 20.97 0.93
CA GLU A 353 24.88 20.46 -0.26
C GLU A 353 24.26 19.17 -0.83
N TYR A 354 23.51 18.44 0.00
CA TYR A 354 22.85 17.17 -0.35
C TYR A 354 21.38 17.22 0.11
N PRO A 355 20.46 17.84 -0.66
CA PRO A 355 19.06 17.91 -0.28
C PRO A 355 18.34 16.54 -0.34
N GLU A 356 18.89 15.56 -1.06
CA GLU A 356 18.33 14.21 -1.26
C GLU A 356 18.25 13.41 0.05
N ILE A 357 19.12 13.72 1.02
CA ILE A 357 19.12 13.07 2.35
C ILE A 357 18.10 13.70 3.32
N ALA A 358 17.40 14.77 2.94
CA ALA A 358 16.41 15.44 3.77
C ALA A 358 15.28 14.52 4.32
N PRO A 359 14.75 13.54 3.57
CA PRO A 359 13.76 12.60 4.08
C PRO A 359 14.26 11.71 5.22
N LEU A 360 15.58 11.57 5.38
CA LEU A 360 16.23 10.69 6.34
C LEU A 360 16.54 11.40 7.67
N ILE A 361 16.37 12.72 7.75
CA ILE A 361 16.63 13.50 8.95
C ILE A 361 15.32 13.80 9.66
N GLY A 362 15.16 13.29 10.88
CA GLY A 362 14.08 13.71 11.76
C GLY A 362 14.26 15.20 12.08
N ARG A 363 13.44 16.09 11.48
CA ARG A 363 13.54 17.55 11.70
C ARG A 363 13.58 17.87 13.20
N ARG A 364 14.77 18.20 13.73
CA ARG A 364 14.89 18.84 15.04
C ARG A 364 14.40 20.27 14.93
N ARG A 365 13.68 20.73 15.97
CA ARG A 365 13.37 22.13 16.23
C ARG A 365 14.57 23.00 15.82
N THR A 366 14.40 23.84 14.82
CA THR A 366 15.22 25.02 14.70
C THR A 366 15.00 25.82 15.98
N ASN A 367 16.06 26.09 16.74
CA ASN A 367 16.04 27.05 17.85
C ASN A 367 15.99 28.48 17.29
N GLN A 368 15.07 28.75 16.37
CA GLN A 368 14.55 30.09 16.19
C GLN A 368 13.27 30.12 17.02
N PRO A 369 13.08 31.12 17.90
CA PRO A 369 11.81 31.31 18.60
C PRO A 369 10.77 31.78 17.58
N GLY A 370 10.33 30.89 16.70
CA GLY A 370 9.13 31.05 15.90
C GLY A 370 7.98 30.52 16.73
N VAL A 371 7.34 31.41 17.50
CA VAL A 371 6.05 31.11 18.09
C VAL A 371 5.05 31.09 16.93
N ASN A 372 4.55 29.92 16.57
CA ASN A 372 3.43 29.85 15.63
C ASN A 372 2.20 30.49 16.29
N LEU A 373 1.68 31.53 15.67
CA LEU A 373 0.48 32.25 16.10
C LEU A 373 -0.75 31.66 15.42
N ALA A 374 -1.77 31.32 16.22
CA ALA A 374 -3.09 30.96 15.69
C ALA A 374 -4.02 32.18 15.83
N PRO A 375 -4.86 32.49 14.82
CA PRO A 375 -5.85 33.57 14.91
C PRO A 375 -6.78 33.32 16.11
N ASP A 376 -6.91 34.31 16.98
CA ASP A 376 -7.80 34.28 18.14
C ASP A 376 -8.38 35.68 18.31
N ALA A 377 -9.69 35.84 18.12
CA ALA A 377 -10.36 37.14 18.20
C ALA A 377 -10.24 37.81 19.58
N ASP A 378 -9.92 37.02 20.63
CA ASP A 378 -9.66 37.47 22.00
C ASP A 378 -8.15 37.41 22.35
N GLY A 379 -7.27 37.41 21.35
CA GLY A 379 -5.80 37.37 21.46
C GLY A 379 -5.15 38.76 21.53
N ALA A 380 -3.82 38.80 21.69
CA ALA A 380 -3.08 40.06 21.58
C ALA A 380 -2.84 40.39 20.09
N GLU A 381 -2.89 41.67 19.71
CA GLU A 381 -2.59 42.13 18.35
C GLU A 381 -1.07 42.04 18.10
N ILE A 382 -0.61 40.89 17.62
CA ILE A 382 0.81 40.59 17.41
C ILE A 382 1.11 39.92 16.06
N GLY A 383 0.10 39.70 15.20
CA GLY A 383 0.26 39.02 13.91
C GLY A 383 0.31 39.96 12.70
N ALA A 384 1.16 39.65 11.72
CA ALA A 384 1.09 40.20 10.36
C ALA A 384 0.92 39.08 9.32
N LEU A 385 0.02 39.27 8.35
CA LEU A 385 -0.21 38.36 7.23
C LEU A 385 0.96 38.44 6.25
N THR A 386 1.59 37.31 5.93
CA THR A 386 2.57 37.21 4.84
C THR A 386 1.96 36.48 3.64
N GLU A 387 2.15 37.06 2.45
CA GLU A 387 1.70 36.47 1.18
C GLU A 387 2.46 35.18 0.90
N THR A 388 1.74 34.15 0.46
CA THR A 388 2.34 32.85 0.13
C THR A 388 2.85 32.83 -1.31
N LEU A 389 3.89 32.01 -1.58
CA LEU A 389 4.42 31.76 -2.94
C LEU A 389 3.35 31.32 -3.96
N ALA A 390 2.19 30.86 -3.50
CA ALA A 390 1.03 30.52 -4.33
C ALA A 390 0.30 31.75 -4.91
N GLU A 391 0.34 32.90 -4.23
CA GLU A 391 -0.31 34.15 -4.67
C GLU A 391 0.54 34.87 -5.74
N ILE A 392 1.87 34.77 -5.66
CA ILE A 392 2.80 35.27 -6.69
C ILE A 392 2.59 34.51 -8.03
N ALA A 393 2.26 33.21 -7.96
CA ALA A 393 2.02 32.40 -9.15
C ALA A 393 0.68 32.70 -9.84
N GLN A 394 -0.32 33.22 -9.11
CA GLN A 394 -1.64 33.56 -9.68
C GLN A 394 -1.65 34.92 -10.40
N GLN A 395 -0.73 35.84 -10.10
CA GLN A 395 -0.71 37.16 -10.73
C GLN A 395 -0.10 37.19 -12.15
N GLN A 396 0.61 36.14 -12.58
CA GLN A 396 1.27 36.10 -13.91
C GLN A 396 0.48 35.36 -15.00
N GLY A 397 -0.75 34.90 -14.74
CA GLY A 397 -1.45 33.95 -15.60
C GLY A 397 -2.82 34.35 -16.14
N ALA A 398 -3.21 35.64 -16.16
CA ALA A 398 -4.53 36.05 -16.65
C ALA A 398 -4.45 37.04 -17.82
N ALA A 399 -4.65 36.54 -19.05
CA ALA A 399 -5.17 37.34 -20.16
C ALA A 399 -6.02 36.49 -21.12
N ASN A 400 -7.36 36.66 -21.02
CA ASN A 400 -8.39 36.58 -22.08
C ASN A 400 -8.63 35.20 -22.79
N VAL A 401 -9.83 34.64 -23.03
CA VAL A 401 -11.23 35.13 -23.24
C VAL A 401 -12.24 34.00 -22.91
N ALA A 402 -13.44 34.40 -22.50
CA ALA A 402 -14.63 33.63 -22.12
C ALA A 402 -15.26 32.69 -23.19
N ARG A 403 -15.89 31.59 -22.72
CA ARG A 403 -17.29 31.18 -23.01
C ARG A 403 -17.73 29.98 -22.14
N GLU A 404 -19.02 29.96 -21.80
CA GLU A 404 -19.69 29.20 -20.74
C GLU A 404 -19.65 27.67 -20.87
N ALA A 405 -19.29 26.99 -19.75
CA ALA A 405 -19.48 25.57 -19.47
C ALA A 405 -19.73 25.41 -17.95
N PRO A 406 -20.41 24.35 -17.47
CA PRO A 406 -20.86 24.25 -16.07
C PRO A 406 -19.67 24.18 -15.11
N ALA A 407 -19.86 24.78 -13.93
CA ALA A 407 -18.84 25.15 -12.96
C ALA A 407 -17.81 24.04 -12.65
N PRO A 408 -16.49 24.33 -12.71
CA PRO A 408 -15.48 23.45 -12.15
C PRO A 408 -15.58 23.43 -10.62
N PHE A 409 -15.38 22.23 -10.09
CA PHE A 409 -15.23 21.88 -8.69
C PHE A 409 -14.41 22.92 -7.91
N GLN A 410 -15.03 23.58 -6.94
CA GLN A 410 -14.30 24.35 -5.92
C GLN A 410 -13.62 23.37 -4.96
N PRO A 411 -12.28 23.35 -4.84
CA PRO A 411 -11.66 22.67 -3.72
C PRO A 411 -12.11 23.32 -2.41
N PRO A 412 -12.24 22.56 -1.31
CA PRO A 412 -12.61 23.13 -0.02
C PRO A 412 -11.58 24.20 0.40
N PRO A 413 -11.99 25.24 1.14
CA PRO A 413 -11.08 26.29 1.58
C PRO A 413 -10.12 25.69 2.63
N GLU A 414 -8.90 25.33 2.21
CA GLU A 414 -7.77 25.33 3.13
C GLU A 414 -7.38 26.79 3.36
N SER A 415 -8.03 27.43 4.32
CA SER A 415 -7.49 28.64 4.93
C SER A 415 -6.63 28.23 6.11
N GLY A 416 -5.35 28.50 5.98
CA GLY A 416 -4.41 28.59 7.08
C GLY A 416 -3.35 29.62 6.70
N ALA A 417 -3.74 30.90 6.65
CA ALA A 417 -2.78 31.99 6.56
C ALA A 417 -1.72 31.81 7.67
N VAL A 418 -0.45 31.93 7.31
CA VAL A 418 0.66 31.87 8.27
C VAL A 418 0.81 33.27 8.85
N LEU A 419 0.57 33.41 10.15
CA LEU A 419 0.80 34.65 10.90
C LEU A 419 2.22 34.62 11.46
N GLU A 420 3.03 35.62 11.12
CA GLU A 420 4.32 35.88 11.76
C GLU A 420 4.20 36.99 12.80
N GLU A 421 5.02 36.92 13.84
CA GLU A 421 5.04 37.86 14.96
C GLU A 421 5.60 39.21 14.47
N ASN A 422 4.78 40.27 14.47
CA ASN A 422 5.19 41.62 14.12
C ASN A 422 4.80 42.57 15.26
N PRO A 423 5.75 43.32 15.86
CA PRO A 423 5.46 44.28 16.93
C PRO A 423 4.52 45.44 16.52
N GLU A 424 4.21 45.60 15.23
CA GLU A 424 3.24 46.58 14.70
C GLU A 424 1.98 45.93 14.07
N GLY A 425 1.75 44.63 14.27
CA GLY A 425 0.64 43.89 13.63
C GLY A 425 -0.74 44.19 14.22
N THR A 426 -1.78 44.26 13.38
CA THR A 426 -3.18 44.57 13.77
C THR A 426 -4.08 43.35 13.99
N GLU A 427 -3.55 42.12 13.86
CA GLU A 427 -4.33 40.88 13.96
C GLU A 427 -4.15 40.17 15.31
N ALA A 428 -5.27 39.80 15.94
CA ALA A 428 -5.30 39.17 17.25
C ALA A 428 -4.96 37.67 17.19
N ALA A 429 -3.96 37.23 17.96
CA ALA A 429 -3.47 35.84 17.94
C ALA A 429 -2.93 35.33 19.29
N ARG A 430 -2.77 33.99 19.43
CA ARG A 430 -2.15 33.33 20.60
C ARG A 430 -1.02 32.36 20.25
N PRO A 431 0.02 32.23 21.11
CA PRO A 431 1.09 31.24 20.99
C PRO A 431 0.61 29.78 21.05
N GLN A 432 1.00 28.94 20.10
CA GLN A 432 0.76 27.49 20.13
C GLN A 432 2.05 26.67 20.32
N GLU A 433 2.06 25.69 21.22
CA GLU A 433 3.18 24.73 21.37
C GLU A 433 3.27 23.78 20.16
N GLY A 434 4.44 23.75 19.52
CA GLY A 434 4.69 23.00 18.28
C GLY A 434 4.49 21.47 18.37
N LYS A 435 3.94 20.92 17.28
CA LYS A 435 3.73 19.48 17.00
C LYS A 435 5.04 18.66 17.07
N ARG A 436 5.00 17.46 17.65
CA ARG A 436 6.08 16.44 17.56
C ARG A 436 6.12 15.80 16.15
N VAL A 437 7.31 15.79 15.53
CA VAL A 437 7.63 15.19 14.21
C VAL A 437 8.21 13.77 14.38
N GLY A 438 8.09 12.93 13.34
CA GLY A 438 8.41 11.48 13.33
C GLY A 438 9.91 11.12 13.51
N PRO A 439 10.24 9.81 13.60
CA PRO A 439 11.59 9.33 13.89
C PRO A 439 12.55 9.58 12.70
N GLY A 440 13.79 9.99 12.97
CA GLY A 440 14.83 10.15 11.95
C GLY A 440 15.52 8.84 11.57
N LEU A 441 16.72 8.91 11.00
CA LEU A 441 17.49 7.75 10.53
C LEU A 441 17.79 6.78 11.69
N MET A 442 17.50 5.49 11.47
CA MET A 442 17.79 4.40 12.42
C MET A 442 18.88 3.49 11.86
N ILE A 443 19.60 2.80 12.75
CA ILE A 443 20.63 1.82 12.38
C ILE A 443 20.23 0.44 12.93
N GLY A 444 20.05 -0.52 12.03
CA GLY A 444 19.76 -1.93 12.32
C GLY A 444 20.96 -2.84 12.04
N PHE A 445 20.94 -4.06 12.56
CA PHE A 445 21.98 -5.07 12.33
C PHE A 445 21.35 -6.38 11.90
N GLU A 446 21.94 -7.04 10.89
CA GLU A 446 21.48 -8.31 10.37
C GLU A 446 22.66 -9.24 10.06
N ASP A 447 22.51 -10.54 10.29
CA ASP A 447 23.51 -11.55 9.93
C ASP A 447 23.13 -12.20 8.59
N SER A 448 23.61 -11.67 7.46
CA SER A 448 23.31 -12.21 6.13
C SER A 448 24.58 -12.67 5.41
N ALA A 449 24.93 -13.95 5.55
CA ALA A 449 26.13 -14.52 4.93
C ALA A 449 26.03 -14.66 3.41
N GLU A 450 24.82 -14.62 2.87
CA GLU A 450 24.53 -14.73 1.43
C GLU A 450 24.70 -13.39 0.69
N ARG A 451 24.64 -12.27 1.42
CA ARG A 451 24.82 -10.92 0.86
C ARG A 451 26.29 -10.48 0.95
N GLY A 452 26.85 -10.07 -0.18
CA GLY A 452 28.19 -9.49 -0.26
C GLY A 452 28.27 -8.00 0.09
N GLU A 453 27.15 -7.37 0.42
CA GLU A 453 27.05 -5.94 0.71
C GLU A 453 27.41 -5.64 2.18
N LEU A 454 27.94 -4.44 2.45
CA LEU A 454 28.20 -3.93 3.80
C LEU A 454 26.90 -3.65 4.57
N GLY A 455 25.86 -3.23 3.85
CA GLY A 455 24.56 -2.88 4.39
C GLY A 455 23.61 -2.35 3.31
N TRP A 456 22.36 -2.07 3.68
CA TRP A 456 21.34 -1.54 2.77
C TRP A 456 20.35 -0.63 3.50
N LEU A 457 19.66 0.23 2.74
CA LEU A 457 18.62 1.12 3.26
C LEU A 457 17.24 0.50 3.04
N LEU A 458 16.44 0.42 4.11
CA LEU A 458 15.03 0.08 4.02
C LEU A 458 14.22 1.14 4.80
N GLU A 459 13.36 1.88 4.10
CA GLU A 459 12.63 3.04 4.64
C GLU A 459 13.61 4.11 5.20
N ASN A 460 13.68 4.24 6.52
CA ASN A 460 14.58 5.15 7.24
C ASN A 460 15.64 4.39 8.07
N THR A 461 15.80 3.09 7.85
CA THR A 461 16.73 2.24 8.61
C THR A 461 17.86 1.75 7.73
N VAL A 462 19.11 2.07 8.09
CA VAL A 462 20.29 1.46 7.49
C VAL A 462 20.60 0.16 8.23
N TRP A 463 20.53 -0.97 7.53
CA TRP A 463 20.87 -2.28 8.05
C TRP A 463 22.34 -2.59 7.81
N ILE A 464 23.07 -2.96 8.86
CA ILE A 464 24.49 -3.32 8.84
C ILE A 464 24.63 -4.85 8.77
N ASN A 465 25.34 -5.37 7.77
CA ASN A 465 25.56 -6.80 7.62
C ASN A 465 26.71 -7.29 8.52
N ARG A 466 26.37 -7.98 9.60
CA ARG A 466 27.32 -8.53 10.57
C ARG A 466 28.04 -9.79 10.10
N ALA A 467 27.43 -10.52 9.16
CA ALA A 467 28.07 -11.68 8.56
C ALA A 467 29.15 -11.28 7.54
N HIS A 468 29.20 -10.01 7.13
CA HIS A 468 30.20 -9.51 6.20
C HIS A 468 31.62 -9.61 6.81
N PRO A 469 32.62 -10.17 6.09
CA PRO A 469 33.96 -10.36 6.63
C PRO A 469 34.64 -9.07 7.14
N ALA A 470 34.32 -7.92 6.54
CA ALA A 470 34.84 -6.62 6.99
C ALA A 470 34.25 -6.18 8.34
N TYR A 471 32.98 -6.50 8.62
CA TYR A 471 32.39 -6.22 9.93
C TYR A 471 33.05 -7.08 11.01
N GLN A 472 33.22 -8.38 10.74
CA GLN A 472 33.88 -9.31 11.66
C GLN A 472 35.32 -8.88 11.98
N LYS A 473 36.08 -8.43 10.97
CA LYS A 473 37.43 -7.86 11.17
C LYS A 473 37.40 -6.56 11.99
N ALA A 474 36.43 -5.67 11.73
CA ALA A 474 36.30 -4.42 12.46
C ALA A 474 35.98 -4.66 13.95
N VAL A 475 35.08 -5.60 14.26
CA VAL A 475 34.79 -6.00 15.64
C VAL A 475 36.01 -6.59 16.32
N ALA A 476 36.73 -7.52 15.65
CA ALA A 476 37.95 -8.12 16.18
C ALA A 476 39.07 -7.09 16.46
N GLY A 477 39.12 -6.01 15.67
CA GLY A 477 40.05 -4.90 15.84
C GLY A 477 39.57 -3.78 16.77
N GLY A 478 38.37 -3.86 17.36
CA GLY A 478 37.81 -2.80 18.19
C GLY A 478 37.37 -1.54 17.42
N HIS A 479 37.16 -1.65 16.10
CA HIS A 479 36.77 -0.57 15.19
C HIS A 479 35.30 -0.65 14.75
N GLU A 480 34.45 -1.29 15.55
CA GLU A 480 33.04 -1.53 15.23
C GLU A 480 32.28 -0.23 14.90
N GLN A 481 32.44 0.81 15.73
CA GLN A 481 31.74 2.08 15.52
C GLN A 481 32.14 2.76 14.21
N TYR A 482 33.43 2.74 13.88
CA TYR A 482 33.94 3.29 12.63
C TYR A 482 33.37 2.54 11.43
N HIS A 483 33.25 1.22 11.52
CA HIS A 483 32.66 0.39 10.47
C HIS A 483 31.17 0.70 10.26
N VAL A 484 30.41 0.87 11.34
CA VAL A 484 28.99 1.25 11.26
C VAL A 484 28.83 2.60 10.57
N VAL A 485 29.58 3.62 10.99
CA VAL A 485 29.51 4.97 10.41
C VAL A 485 29.92 4.98 8.93
N LEU A 486 31.00 4.27 8.58
CA LEU A 486 31.43 4.13 7.19
C LEU A 486 30.38 3.43 6.34
N THR A 487 29.76 2.37 6.86
CA THR A 487 28.71 1.62 6.16
C THR A 487 27.48 2.48 5.95
N VAL A 488 27.08 3.31 6.93
CA VAL A 488 26.01 4.28 6.75
C VAL A 488 26.33 5.25 5.62
N ALA A 489 27.52 5.86 5.61
CA ALA A 489 27.93 6.75 4.52
C ALA A 489 27.89 6.04 3.15
N TRP A 490 28.38 4.79 3.11
CA TRP A 490 28.40 3.97 1.90
C TRP A 490 27.01 3.63 1.36
N VAL A 491 26.07 3.28 2.25
CA VAL A 491 24.69 2.96 1.87
C VAL A 491 23.96 4.22 1.36
N LEU A 492 24.18 5.36 2.02
CA LEU A 492 23.55 6.62 1.62
C LEU A 492 24.05 7.13 0.27
N LEU A 493 25.30 6.84 -0.09
CA LEU A 493 25.85 7.17 -1.40
C LEU A 493 25.00 6.61 -2.55
N GLY A 494 24.48 5.39 -2.40
CA GLY A 494 23.61 4.75 -3.42
C GLY A 494 22.26 5.44 -3.62
N HIS A 495 21.97 6.50 -2.87
CA HIS A 495 20.73 7.27 -2.90
C HIS A 495 20.95 8.75 -3.25
N LEU A 496 22.17 9.14 -3.61
CA LEU A 496 22.50 10.49 -4.09
C LEU A 496 22.39 10.56 -5.62
N ASP A 497 22.21 11.77 -6.16
CA ASP A 497 22.25 12.00 -7.61
C ASP A 497 23.67 11.73 -8.17
N ASP A 498 23.75 11.25 -9.41
CA ASP A 498 24.97 10.83 -10.11
C ASP A 498 25.98 11.98 -10.31
N GLN A 499 25.55 13.22 -10.07
CA GLN A 499 26.37 14.42 -10.14
C GLN A 499 27.30 14.61 -8.92
N HIS A 500 27.04 13.91 -7.81
CA HIS A 500 27.83 14.02 -6.59
C HIS A 500 28.99 13.00 -6.56
N SER A 501 30.20 13.49 -6.26
CA SER A 501 31.36 12.60 -6.11
C SER A 501 31.26 11.75 -4.86
N ALA A 502 31.29 10.42 -5.04
CA ALA A 502 31.31 9.44 -3.96
C ALA A 502 32.43 9.69 -2.93
N GLN A 503 33.61 10.05 -3.42
CA GLN A 503 34.78 10.32 -2.59
C GLN A 503 34.58 11.59 -1.75
N ARG A 504 33.92 12.60 -2.34
CA ARG A 504 33.62 13.86 -1.67
C ARG A 504 32.58 13.67 -0.57
N PHE A 505 31.48 12.99 -0.86
CA PHE A 505 30.43 12.74 0.13
C PHE A 505 30.94 11.96 1.34
N ILE A 506 31.64 10.84 1.12
CA ILE A 506 32.21 10.04 2.21
C ILE A 506 33.25 10.85 2.99
N GLY A 507 34.08 11.64 2.31
CA GLY A 507 35.07 12.51 2.93
C GLY A 507 34.44 13.56 3.85
N GLU A 508 33.42 14.28 3.37
CA GLU A 508 32.69 15.29 4.14
C GLU A 508 31.90 14.68 5.30
N PHE A 509 31.27 13.52 5.08
CA PHE A 509 30.53 12.80 6.12
C PHE A 509 31.47 12.35 7.25
N LEU A 510 32.60 11.71 6.91
CA LEU A 510 33.58 11.26 7.91
C LEU A 510 34.32 12.43 8.58
N PHE A 511 34.57 13.53 7.85
CA PHE A 511 35.09 14.77 8.44
C PHE A 511 34.10 15.35 9.46
N GLY A 512 32.82 15.45 9.10
CA GLY A 512 31.76 15.95 9.97
C GLY A 512 31.58 15.10 11.23
N TRP A 513 31.73 13.78 11.10
CA TRP A 513 31.70 12.84 12.22
C TRP A 513 32.96 12.96 13.10
N GLY A 514 34.16 12.95 12.51
CA GLY A 514 35.44 12.95 13.24
C GLY A 514 35.85 14.30 13.84
N ALA A 515 35.35 15.43 13.31
CA ALA A 515 35.66 16.77 13.82
C ALA A 515 35.01 17.09 15.19
N ARG A 516 34.17 16.20 15.71
CA ARG A 516 33.39 16.43 16.93
C ARG A 516 33.76 15.36 17.96
N LYS A 517 34.45 15.78 19.03
CA LYS A 517 34.80 14.94 20.19
C LYS A 517 33.69 14.91 21.22
#